data_AF-A0A7C6AA84-F1
#
_entry.id   AF-A0A7C6AA84-F1
#
_cell.length_a   1.000
_cell.length_b   1.000
_cell.length_c   1.000
_cell.angle_alpha   90.00
_cell.angle_beta   90.00
_cell.angle_gamma   90.00
#
_symmetry.space_group_name_H-M   'P 1'
#
loop_
_entity.id
_entity.type
_entity.pdbx_description
1 polymer ?
#
loop_
_entity_poly.entity_id
_entity_poly.type
_entity_poly.pdbx_seq_one_letter_code
_entity_poly.pdbx_strand_id
1 'polypeptide(L)'
;MKCPLCNRRKGIRHCPALNSLICSLCCGTKRRRTIICPDDCVHLIAGREYQVQRINDFEPLEEIRKLSPDFLNNIEQSIILVRDTRFRNLLDREVKEGLENLLKTIETAERKIIYEYRSTNPRIQIVTDSVKQMIEKQQKGEDGLRPVSVEETKACLMAIIVTLRSLVRQNPESTIYLDFIHRYTQGIIRKSINSLNPPKAGKIIY
;
A
#
# COMPACT_ATOMS: atom_id res chain seq x y z
N MET A 1 3.01 -17.12 -27.03
CA MET A 1 3.18 -15.84 -27.75
C MET A 1 3.51 -14.70 -26.78
N LYS A 2 4.33 -13.75 -27.23
CA LYS A 2 4.63 -12.51 -26.48
C LYS A 2 3.50 -11.50 -26.68
N CYS A 3 3.31 -10.63 -25.70
CA CYS A 3 2.33 -9.56 -25.74
C CYS A 3 2.66 -8.59 -26.89
N PRO A 4 1.74 -8.33 -27.85
CA PRO A 4 2.01 -7.45 -28.99
C PRO A 4 2.25 -5.99 -28.59
N LEU A 5 1.73 -5.55 -27.43
CA LEU A 5 1.88 -4.17 -26.96
C LEU A 5 3.24 -3.82 -26.36
N CYS A 6 4.01 -4.81 -25.91
CA CYS A 6 5.31 -4.58 -25.29
C CYS A 6 6.42 -5.49 -25.80
N ASN A 7 6.08 -6.54 -26.55
CA ASN A 7 6.96 -7.58 -27.07
C ASN A 7 7.95 -8.21 -26.06
N ARG A 8 7.65 -8.08 -24.76
CA ARG A 8 8.52 -8.51 -23.66
C ARG A 8 7.89 -9.63 -22.83
N ARG A 9 6.65 -9.43 -22.38
CA ARG A 9 5.95 -10.34 -21.46
C ARG A 9 5.07 -11.34 -22.20
N LYS A 10 4.80 -12.50 -21.61
CA LYS A 10 3.84 -13.48 -22.16
C LYS A 10 2.43 -12.89 -22.22
N GLY A 11 1.75 -13.07 -23.35
CA GLY A 11 0.33 -12.75 -23.49
C GLY A 11 -0.52 -13.79 -22.77
N ILE A 12 -1.34 -13.36 -21.81
CA ILE A 12 -2.16 -14.26 -20.98
C ILE A 12 -3.63 -13.79 -20.83
N ARG A 13 -3.95 -12.58 -21.29
CA ARG A 13 -5.31 -12.03 -21.26
C ARG A 13 -5.79 -11.81 -22.69
N HIS A 14 -6.96 -12.33 -23.02
CA HIS A 14 -7.60 -12.01 -24.29
C HIS A 14 -8.09 -10.57 -24.27
N CYS A 15 -7.61 -9.75 -25.21
CA CYS A 15 -8.07 -8.37 -25.38
C CYS A 15 -9.07 -8.30 -26.53
N PRO A 16 -10.37 -8.07 -26.27
CA PRO A 16 -11.37 -8.01 -27.33
C PRO A 16 -11.12 -6.85 -28.31
N ALA A 17 -10.60 -5.72 -27.81
CA ALA A 17 -10.29 -4.55 -28.63
C ALA A 17 -9.13 -4.73 -29.63
N LEU A 18 -8.20 -5.65 -29.34
CA LEU A 18 -7.01 -5.88 -30.16
C LEU A 18 -7.02 -7.29 -30.77
N ASN A 19 -8.09 -8.06 -30.56
CA ASN A 19 -8.24 -9.46 -30.93
C ASN A 19 -6.96 -10.30 -30.71
N SER A 20 -6.32 -10.14 -29.55
CA SER A 20 -5.01 -10.74 -29.27
C SER A 20 -4.77 -10.98 -27.78
N LEU A 21 -3.85 -11.91 -27.49
CA LEU A 21 -3.38 -12.18 -26.13
C LEU A 21 -2.34 -11.13 -25.71
N ILE A 22 -2.70 -10.27 -24.76
CA ILE A 22 -1.82 -9.27 -24.16
C ILE A 22 -1.44 -9.67 -22.72
N CYS A 23 -0.39 -9.06 -22.16
CA CYS A 23 0.00 -9.33 -20.78
C CYS A 23 -0.88 -8.52 -19.79
N SER A 24 -1.01 -9.01 -18.56
CA SER A 24 -1.80 -8.37 -17.50
C SER A 24 -1.40 -6.92 -17.23
N LEU A 25 -0.10 -6.60 -17.32
CA LEU A 25 0.39 -5.23 -17.11
C LEU A 25 -0.10 -4.30 -18.22
N CYS A 26 0.12 -4.65 -19.50
CA CYS A 26 -0.35 -3.84 -20.61
C CYS A 26 -1.88 -3.69 -20.59
N CYS A 27 -2.61 -4.77 -20.29
CA CYS A 27 -4.06 -4.70 -20.10
C CYS A 27 -4.45 -3.68 -19.01
N GLY A 28 -3.83 -3.74 -17.82
CA GLY A 28 -4.16 -2.85 -16.71
C GLY A 28 -3.75 -1.38 -16.91
N THR A 29 -2.61 -1.12 -17.53
CA THR A 29 -2.07 0.25 -17.67
C THR A 29 -2.54 0.98 -18.93
N LYS A 30 -2.90 0.23 -19.98
CA LYS A 30 -3.27 0.80 -21.29
C LYS A 30 -4.77 0.80 -21.58
N ARG A 31 -5.59 0.00 -20.86
CA ARG A 31 -7.06 -0.03 -21.01
C ARG A 31 -7.68 1.36 -20.91
N ARG A 32 -8.61 1.70 -21.81
CA ARG A 32 -9.31 3.01 -21.91
C ARG A 32 -8.43 4.26 -22.06
N ARG A 33 -7.10 4.13 -22.04
CA ARG A 33 -6.17 5.24 -22.30
C ARG A 33 -5.63 5.21 -23.71
N THR A 34 -5.15 4.03 -24.11
CA THR A 34 -4.53 3.80 -25.42
C THR A 34 -5.13 2.61 -26.15
N ILE A 35 -5.90 1.77 -25.44
CA ILE A 35 -6.71 0.70 -26.00
C ILE A 35 -8.17 1.15 -25.92
N ILE A 36 -8.87 1.16 -27.05
CA ILE A 36 -10.31 1.43 -27.13
C ILE A 36 -11.05 0.18 -26.63
N CYS A 37 -11.16 0.04 -25.32
CA CYS A 37 -11.80 -1.11 -24.70
C CYS A 37 -13.33 -1.01 -24.84
N PRO A 38 -14.01 -2.08 -25.30
CA PRO A 38 -15.47 -2.10 -25.28
C PRO A 38 -15.98 -2.15 -23.83
N ASP A 39 -17.21 -1.69 -23.62
CA ASP A 39 -17.79 -1.55 -22.28
C ASP A 39 -18.05 -2.91 -21.60
N ASP A 40 -18.26 -3.96 -22.39
CA ASP A 40 -18.48 -5.35 -21.96
C ASP A 40 -17.17 -6.13 -21.68
N CYS A 41 -16.00 -5.47 -21.76
CA CYS A 41 -14.72 -6.13 -21.54
C CYS A 41 -14.62 -6.71 -20.12
N VAL A 42 -14.56 -8.03 -20.00
CA VAL A 42 -14.48 -8.76 -18.72
C VAL A 42 -13.34 -8.29 -17.80
N HIS A 43 -12.19 -7.92 -18.37
CA HIS A 43 -11.03 -7.42 -17.61
C HIS A 43 -11.17 -5.94 -17.19
N LEU A 44 -12.05 -5.21 -17.85
CA LEU A 44 -12.40 -3.85 -17.51
C LEU A 44 -13.48 -3.81 -16.42
N ILE A 45 -14.52 -4.64 -16.55
CA ILE A 45 -15.61 -4.79 -15.58
C ILE A 45 -15.06 -5.29 -14.25
N ALA A 46 -14.35 -6.43 -14.25
CA ALA A 46 -13.68 -6.94 -13.04
C ALA A 46 -12.69 -5.90 -12.47
N GLY A 47 -12.10 -5.07 -13.34
CA GLY A 47 -11.24 -3.97 -12.93
C GLY A 47 -11.96 -2.80 -12.26
N ARG A 48 -13.24 -2.57 -12.57
CA ARG A 48 -14.09 -1.53 -11.97
C ARG A 48 -14.67 -2.00 -10.64
N GLU A 49 -15.23 -3.21 -10.60
CA GLU A 49 -15.73 -3.81 -9.37
C GLU A 49 -14.63 -3.85 -8.30
N TYR A 50 -13.43 -4.28 -8.69
CA TYR A 50 -12.26 -4.26 -7.84
C TYR A 50 -11.79 -2.85 -7.42
N GLN A 51 -12.02 -1.82 -8.24
CA GLN A 51 -11.70 -0.44 -7.88
C GLN A 51 -12.71 0.16 -6.91
N VAL A 52 -14.00 -0.14 -7.08
CA VAL A 52 -15.07 0.31 -6.18
C VAL A 52 -14.95 -0.35 -4.81
N GLN A 53 -14.67 -1.66 -4.78
CA GLN A 53 -14.39 -2.38 -3.53
C GLN A 53 -13.19 -1.77 -2.77
N ARG A 54 -12.11 -1.43 -3.50
CA ARG A 54 -10.94 -0.75 -2.92
C ARG A 54 -11.21 0.68 -2.41
N ILE A 55 -12.28 1.36 -2.84
CA ILE A 55 -12.58 2.70 -2.29
C ILE A 55 -13.20 2.53 -0.90
N ASN A 56 -14.15 1.60 -0.76
CA ASN A 56 -14.83 1.35 0.52
C ASN A 56 -13.90 0.74 1.57
N ASP A 57 -12.98 -0.13 1.16
CA ASP A 57 -12.03 -0.78 2.10
C ASP A 57 -11.04 0.22 2.75
N PHE A 58 -10.88 1.42 2.18
CA PHE A 58 -9.91 2.42 2.61
C PHE A 58 -10.56 3.63 3.30
N GLU A 59 -11.89 3.72 3.37
CA GLU A 59 -12.58 4.86 3.96
C GLU A 59 -12.14 5.15 5.42
N PRO A 60 -12.07 4.17 6.35
CA PRO A 60 -11.57 4.40 7.71
C PRO A 60 -10.10 4.87 7.75
N LEU A 61 -9.29 4.40 6.79
CA LEU A 61 -7.89 4.78 6.68
C LEU A 61 -7.75 6.23 6.21
N GLU A 62 -8.59 6.69 5.29
CA GLU A 62 -8.56 8.06 4.78
C GLU A 62 -8.99 9.10 5.83
N GLU A 63 -9.89 8.76 6.75
CA GLU A 63 -10.22 9.63 7.88
C GLU A 63 -9.03 9.82 8.82
N ILE A 64 -8.41 8.71 9.25
CA ILE A 64 -7.21 8.77 10.10
C ILE A 64 -6.05 9.45 9.38
N ARG A 65 -5.90 9.26 8.07
CA ARG A 65 -4.88 9.93 7.26
C ARG A 65 -5.01 11.46 7.30
N LYS A 66 -6.23 11.99 7.34
CA LYS A 66 -6.45 13.45 7.45
C LYS A 66 -6.03 13.99 8.83
N LEU A 67 -6.24 13.19 9.88
CA LEU A 67 -5.92 13.57 11.26
C LEU A 67 -4.42 13.45 11.56
N SER A 68 -3.77 12.40 11.05
CA SER A 68 -2.37 12.03 11.37
C SER A 68 -1.55 11.72 10.11
N PRO A 69 -1.46 12.64 9.12
CA PRO A 69 -0.91 12.34 7.80
C PRO A 69 0.55 11.89 7.85
N ASP A 70 1.41 12.62 8.55
CA ASP A 70 2.85 12.33 8.61
C ASP A 70 3.14 11.02 9.35
N PHE A 71 2.45 10.80 10.47
CA PHE A 71 2.66 9.62 11.29
C PHE A 71 2.16 8.35 10.58
N LEU A 72 0.96 8.39 9.99
CA LEU A 72 0.44 7.27 9.20
C LEU A 72 1.37 6.97 8.01
N ASN A 73 1.86 8.01 7.32
CA ASN A 73 2.83 7.85 6.25
C ASN A 73 4.14 7.21 6.76
N ASN A 74 4.65 7.59 7.93
CA ASN A 74 5.87 6.98 8.48
C ASN A 74 5.70 5.50 8.78
N ILE A 75 4.53 5.09 9.32
CA ILE A 75 4.19 3.67 9.48
C ILE A 75 4.19 2.97 8.12
N GLU A 76 3.50 3.52 7.13
CA GLU A 76 3.43 2.94 5.77
C GLU A 76 4.80 2.82 5.09
N GLN A 77 5.67 3.81 5.27
CA GLN A 77 7.03 3.80 4.75
C GLN A 77 7.88 2.71 5.40
N SER A 78 7.74 2.49 6.71
CA SER A 78 8.45 1.39 7.39
C SER A 78 8.04 0.03 6.83
N ILE A 79 6.75 -0.16 6.50
CA ILE A 79 6.24 -1.39 5.87
C ILE A 79 6.80 -1.55 4.45
N ILE A 80 6.79 -0.48 3.64
CA ILE A 80 7.33 -0.51 2.28
C ILE A 80 8.84 -0.75 2.26
N LEU A 81 9.59 -0.19 3.22
CA LEU A 81 11.01 -0.45 3.35
C LEU A 81 11.27 -1.95 3.55
N VAL A 82 10.51 -2.63 4.40
CA VAL A 82 10.60 -4.09 4.59
C VAL A 82 10.28 -4.83 3.28
N ARG A 83 9.21 -4.44 2.58
CA ARG A 83 8.83 -5.05 1.30
C ARG A 83 9.95 -4.91 0.26
N ASP A 84 10.52 -3.72 0.12
CA ASP A 84 11.48 -3.43 -0.96
C ASP A 84 12.86 -4.01 -0.66
N THR A 85 13.27 -4.06 0.61
CA THR A 85 14.62 -4.47 1.01
C THR A 85 14.74 -5.93 1.46
N ARG A 86 13.69 -6.50 2.06
CA ARG A 86 13.72 -7.86 2.64
C ARG A 86 12.81 -8.83 1.91
N PHE A 87 11.56 -8.45 1.63
CA PHE A 87 10.52 -9.38 1.16
C PHE A 87 9.70 -8.79 0.02
N ARG A 88 10.19 -8.86 -1.23
CA ARG A 88 9.49 -8.29 -2.40
C ARG A 88 8.09 -8.89 -2.64
N ASN A 89 7.88 -10.11 -2.17
CA ASN A 89 6.62 -10.83 -2.19
C ASN A 89 5.88 -10.81 -0.84
N LEU A 90 6.07 -9.77 -0.02
CA LEU A 90 5.30 -9.56 1.21
C LEU A 90 3.81 -9.50 0.92
N LEU A 91 3.01 -10.17 1.75
CA LEU A 91 1.54 -10.22 1.62
C LEU A 91 0.87 -9.33 2.67
N ASP A 92 -0.33 -8.84 2.34
CA ASP A 92 -1.16 -8.04 3.23
C ASP A 92 -1.47 -8.78 4.55
N ARG A 93 -1.63 -10.12 4.51
CA ARG A 93 -1.86 -10.94 5.71
C ARG A 93 -0.69 -10.93 6.70
N GLU A 94 0.55 -10.85 6.20
CA GLU A 94 1.75 -10.84 7.02
C GLU A 94 1.91 -9.50 7.72
N VAL A 95 1.60 -8.41 7.01
CA VAL A 95 1.54 -7.07 7.59
C VAL A 95 0.45 -7.00 8.66
N LYS A 96 -0.75 -7.50 8.36
CA LYS A 96 -1.88 -7.50 9.28
C LYS A 96 -1.52 -8.18 10.60
N GLU A 97 -0.96 -9.38 10.53
CA GLU A 97 -0.58 -10.15 11.74
C GLU A 97 0.51 -9.43 12.54
N GLY A 98 1.50 -8.83 11.87
CA GLY A 98 2.55 -8.07 12.54
C GLY A 98 2.00 -6.84 13.28
N LEU A 99 1.11 -6.09 12.64
CA LEU A 99 0.46 -4.94 13.27
C LEU A 99 -0.50 -5.35 14.40
N GLU A 100 -1.20 -6.49 14.28
CA GLU A 100 -2.04 -7.03 15.36
C GLU A 100 -1.21 -7.44 16.59
N ASN A 101 -0.04 -8.04 16.40
CA ASN A 101 0.89 -8.35 17.49
C ASN A 101 1.42 -7.07 18.17
N LEU A 102 1.75 -6.05 17.37
CA LEU A 102 2.19 -4.76 17.90
C LEU A 102 1.09 -4.06 18.70
N LEU A 103 -0.14 -4.00 18.16
CA LEU A 103 -1.28 -3.39 18.84
C LEU A 103 -1.53 -4.06 20.21
N LYS A 104 -1.54 -5.39 20.26
CA LYS A 104 -1.68 -6.15 21.51
C LYS A 104 -0.56 -5.84 22.51
N THR A 105 0.68 -5.73 22.03
CA THR A 105 1.85 -5.39 22.87
C THR A 105 1.68 -4.01 23.51
N ILE A 106 1.20 -3.02 22.74
CA ILE A 106 0.92 -1.66 23.22
C ILE A 106 -0.20 -1.68 24.27
N GLU A 107 -1.29 -2.41 24.01
CA GLU A 107 -2.42 -2.55 24.95
C GLU A 107 -2.04 -3.22 26.27
N THR A 108 -1.14 -4.21 26.24
CA THR A 108 -0.66 -4.87 27.47
C THR A 108 0.30 -4.01 28.26
N ALA A 109 1.13 -3.21 27.60
CA ALA A 109 2.07 -2.30 28.26
C ALA A 109 1.34 -1.24 29.10
N GLU A 110 0.20 -0.72 28.64
CA GLU A 110 -0.66 0.19 29.42
C GLU A 110 -1.21 -0.44 30.70
N ARG A 111 -1.45 -1.76 30.68
CA ARG A 111 -1.88 -2.53 31.86
C ARG A 111 -0.72 -2.87 32.80
N LYS A 112 0.46 -2.26 32.59
CA LYS A 112 1.73 -2.54 33.30
C LYS A 112 2.20 -3.99 33.15
N ILE A 113 1.75 -4.67 32.09
CA ILE A 113 2.19 -6.02 31.75
C ILE A 113 3.23 -5.88 30.62
N ILE A 114 4.49 -6.12 30.93
CA ILE A 114 5.59 -6.10 29.96
C ILE A 114 5.59 -7.43 29.19
N TYR A 115 4.56 -7.66 28.39
CA TYR A 115 4.47 -8.82 27.51
C TYR A 115 4.56 -8.35 26.06
N GLU A 116 5.51 -8.92 25.32
CA GLU A 116 5.72 -8.64 23.90
C GLU A 116 5.21 -9.81 23.07
N TYR A 117 4.21 -9.55 22.21
CA TYR A 117 3.69 -10.56 21.30
C TYR A 117 4.62 -10.71 20.11
N ARG A 118 5.29 -11.86 20.00
CA ARG A 118 6.22 -12.19 18.92
C ARG A 118 5.67 -13.29 18.02
N SER A 119 5.95 -13.19 16.72
CA SER A 119 5.66 -14.25 15.75
C SER A 119 6.88 -15.14 15.56
N THR A 120 6.66 -16.45 15.41
CA THR A 120 7.69 -17.40 14.99
C THR A 120 7.98 -17.31 13.49
N ASN A 121 7.14 -16.63 12.72
CA ASN A 121 7.39 -16.34 11.31
C ASN A 121 8.28 -15.09 11.17
N PRO A 122 9.49 -15.21 10.61
CA PRO A 122 10.45 -14.11 10.52
C PRO A 122 9.93 -12.95 9.66
N ARG A 123 9.08 -13.22 8.66
CA ARG A 123 8.54 -12.19 7.77
C ARG A 123 7.59 -11.26 8.54
N ILE A 124 6.75 -11.86 9.38
CA ILE A 124 5.84 -11.13 10.27
C ILE A 124 6.63 -10.37 11.33
N GLN A 125 7.60 -11.02 11.99
CA GLN A 125 8.38 -10.38 13.05
C GLN A 125 9.18 -9.18 12.55
N ILE A 126 9.80 -9.26 11.36
CA ILE A 126 10.55 -8.13 10.79
C ILE A 126 9.63 -6.94 10.48
N VAL A 127 8.38 -7.18 10.03
CA VAL A 127 7.40 -6.09 9.86
C VAL A 127 7.06 -5.48 11.21
N THR A 128 6.77 -6.31 12.22
CA THR A 128 6.48 -5.85 13.59
C THR A 128 7.60 -4.97 14.12
N ASP A 129 8.85 -5.44 14.05
CA ASP A 129 10.02 -4.76 14.58
C ASP A 129 10.27 -3.43 13.85
N SER A 130 10.16 -3.43 12.51
CA SER A 130 10.36 -2.22 11.71
C SER A 130 9.34 -1.13 12.04
N VAL A 131 8.07 -1.50 12.22
CA VAL A 131 7.01 -0.55 12.56
C VAL A 131 7.15 -0.08 14.01
N LYS A 132 7.45 -1.01 14.93
CA LYS A 132 7.69 -0.71 16.34
C LYS A 132 8.83 0.29 16.53
N GLN A 133 9.97 0.05 15.88
CA GLN A 133 11.13 0.94 15.97
C GLN A 133 10.80 2.35 15.47
N MET A 134 10.04 2.46 14.37
CA MET A 134 9.55 3.75 13.89
C MET A 134 8.70 4.42 14.99
N ILE A 135 7.69 3.72 15.50
CA ILE A 135 6.73 4.28 16.48
C ILE A 135 7.45 4.77 17.73
N GLU A 136 8.36 3.97 18.28
CA GLU A 136 9.12 4.34 19.49
C GLU A 136 9.97 5.60 19.26
N LYS A 137 10.62 5.71 18.11
CA LYS A 137 11.39 6.89 17.71
C LYS A 137 10.51 8.14 17.66
N GLN A 138 9.34 8.02 17.02
CA GLN A 138 8.43 9.15 16.88
C GLN A 138 7.75 9.53 18.19
N GLN A 139 7.41 8.56 19.05
CA GLN A 139 6.90 8.81 20.40
C GLN A 139 7.88 9.60 21.27
N LYS A 140 9.19 9.35 21.11
CA LYS A 140 10.26 10.10 21.80
C LYS A 140 10.56 11.46 21.18
N GLY A 141 9.96 11.81 20.03
CA GLY A 141 10.26 13.04 19.30
C GLY A 141 11.69 13.10 18.76
N GLU A 142 12.30 11.95 18.49
CA GLU A 142 13.63 11.88 17.89
C GLU A 142 13.63 12.47 16.48
N ASP A 143 14.78 12.98 16.02
CA ASP A 143 14.98 13.61 14.70
C ASP A 143 14.05 14.80 14.40
N GLY A 144 13.58 15.49 15.44
CA GLY A 144 12.68 16.64 15.29
C GLY A 144 11.27 16.26 14.84
N LEU A 145 10.90 14.98 14.93
CA LEU A 145 9.55 14.50 14.66
C LEU A 145 8.59 14.98 15.77
N ARG A 146 7.34 15.29 15.40
CA ARG A 146 6.29 15.56 16.38
C ARG A 146 6.06 14.30 17.23
N PRO A 147 6.13 14.38 18.57
CA PRO A 147 5.71 13.31 19.45
C PRO A 147 4.26 12.90 19.19
N VAL A 148 4.01 11.59 19.22
CA VAL A 148 2.68 10.99 19.02
C VAL A 148 2.24 10.30 20.30
N SER A 149 0.95 10.38 20.62
CA SER A 149 0.41 9.72 21.80
C SER A 149 0.17 8.22 21.56
N VAL A 150 -0.06 7.48 22.64
CA VAL A 150 -0.42 6.05 22.54
C VAL A 150 -1.77 5.87 21.86
N GLU A 151 -2.73 6.76 22.12
CA GLU A 151 -4.06 6.78 21.50
C GLU A 151 -3.95 7.03 19.98
N GLU A 152 -3.13 8.00 19.57
CA GLU A 152 -2.88 8.28 18.15
C GLU A 152 -2.21 7.08 17.47
N THR A 153 -1.27 6.43 18.15
CA THR A 153 -0.61 5.18 17.71
C THR A 153 -1.64 4.08 17.45
N LYS A 154 -2.53 3.83 18.42
CA LYS A 154 -3.57 2.81 18.29
C LYS A 154 -4.54 3.13 17.16
N ALA A 155 -4.98 4.39 17.04
CA ALA A 155 -5.89 4.80 15.98
C ALA A 155 -5.29 4.53 14.58
N CYS A 156 -4.03 4.88 14.36
CA CYS A 156 -3.32 4.61 13.11
C CYS A 156 -3.18 3.11 12.83
N LEU A 157 -2.72 2.32 13.82
CA LEU A 157 -2.58 0.88 13.68
C LEU A 157 -3.94 0.21 13.38
N MET A 158 -4.99 0.57 14.13
CA MET A 158 -6.34 0.03 13.95
C MET A 158 -6.90 0.34 12.57
N ALA A 159 -6.73 1.56 12.06
CA ALA A 159 -7.20 1.90 10.72
C ALA A 159 -6.55 1.03 9.64
N ILE A 160 -5.22 0.84 9.70
CA ILE A 160 -4.50 -0.03 8.77
C ILE A 160 -4.97 -1.48 8.92
N ILE A 161 -5.08 -1.98 10.15
CA ILE A 161 -5.52 -3.36 10.44
C ILE A 161 -6.93 -3.61 9.91
N VAL A 162 -7.87 -2.68 10.09
CA VAL A 162 -9.26 -2.80 9.60
C VAL A 162 -9.28 -2.89 8.07
N THR A 163 -8.55 -2.01 7.38
CA THR A 163 -8.40 -2.08 5.92
C THR A 163 -7.80 -3.42 5.48
N LEU A 164 -6.70 -3.85 6.11
CA LEU A 164 -6.06 -5.13 5.82
C LEU A 164 -6.98 -6.33 6.10
N ARG A 165 -7.79 -6.30 7.16
CA ARG A 165 -8.75 -7.38 7.47
C ARG A 165 -9.77 -7.54 6.35
N SER A 166 -10.32 -6.45 5.81
CA SER A 166 -11.26 -6.53 4.69
C SER A 166 -10.61 -7.18 3.47
N LEU A 167 -9.41 -6.71 3.10
CA LEU A 167 -8.68 -7.21 1.93
C LEU A 167 -8.27 -8.68 2.06
N VAL A 168 -7.76 -9.08 3.23
CA VAL A 168 -7.31 -10.46 3.52
C VAL A 168 -8.50 -11.42 3.59
N ARG A 169 -9.67 -10.95 4.07
CA ARG A 169 -10.90 -11.77 4.08
C ARG A 169 -11.36 -12.10 2.65
N GLN A 170 -11.20 -11.16 1.73
CA GLN A 170 -11.56 -11.37 0.31
C GLN A 170 -10.51 -12.23 -0.41
N ASN A 171 -9.22 -12.04 -0.11
CA ASN A 171 -8.12 -12.82 -0.67
C ASN A 171 -6.95 -12.93 0.32
N PRO A 172 -6.67 -14.13 0.88
CA PRO A 172 -5.54 -14.34 1.79
C PRO A 172 -4.16 -13.99 1.20
N GLU A 173 -4.01 -14.06 -0.12
CA GLU A 173 -2.78 -13.75 -0.86
C GLU A 173 -2.81 -12.32 -1.44
N SER A 174 -3.60 -11.43 -0.84
CA SER A 174 -3.70 -10.02 -1.23
C SER A 174 -2.37 -9.28 -1.08
N THR A 175 -2.07 -8.39 -2.04
CA THR A 175 -0.99 -7.37 -1.99
C THR A 175 -1.56 -5.96 -2.20
N ILE A 176 -2.87 -5.81 -2.07
CA ILE A 176 -3.65 -4.64 -2.46
C ILE A 176 -3.26 -3.43 -1.63
N TYR A 177 -3.17 -3.59 -0.31
CA TYR A 177 -2.77 -2.50 0.57
C TYR A 177 -1.33 -2.09 0.27
N LEU A 178 -0.43 -3.07 0.20
CA LEU A 178 0.97 -2.85 -0.13
C LEU A 178 1.15 -2.15 -1.49
N ASP A 179 0.39 -2.52 -2.52
CA ASP A 179 0.42 -1.87 -3.84
C ASP A 179 -0.22 -0.47 -3.85
N PHE A 180 -1.15 -0.22 -2.94
CA PHE A 180 -1.73 1.11 -2.75
C PHE A 180 -0.70 2.05 -2.13
N ILE A 181 -0.15 1.70 -0.96
CA ILE A 181 0.78 2.57 -0.24
C ILE A 181 2.11 2.74 -1.01
N HIS A 182 2.59 1.72 -1.72
CA HIS A 182 3.78 1.86 -2.57
C HIS A 182 3.56 2.88 -3.71
N ARG A 183 2.36 2.96 -4.30
CA ARG A 183 2.06 3.97 -5.32
C ARG A 183 1.83 5.35 -4.71
N TYR A 184 1.22 5.41 -3.54
CA TYR A 184 0.95 6.66 -2.82
C TYR A 184 2.26 7.35 -2.41
N THR A 185 3.18 6.60 -1.81
CA THR A 185 4.52 7.08 -1.40
C THR A 185 5.36 7.55 -2.59
N GLN A 186 5.37 6.81 -3.70
CA GLN A 186 6.02 7.25 -4.94
C GLN A 186 5.38 8.53 -5.51
N GLY A 187 4.06 8.70 -5.34
CA GLY A 187 3.34 9.92 -5.73
C GLY A 187 3.73 11.15 -4.90
N ILE A 188 3.92 10.99 -3.59
CA ILE A 188 4.39 12.04 -2.69
C ILE A 188 5.83 12.44 -3.04
N ILE A 189 6.73 11.47 -3.18
CA ILE A 189 8.13 11.71 -3.55
C ILE A 189 8.19 12.48 -4.88
N ARG A 190 7.41 12.06 -5.87
CA ARG A 190 7.35 12.74 -7.17
C ARG A 190 6.81 14.17 -7.08
N LYS A 191 5.80 14.43 -6.23
CA LYS A 191 5.31 15.79 -5.97
C LYS A 191 6.36 16.65 -5.28
N SER A 192 7.07 16.13 -4.29
CA SER A 192 8.15 16.81 -3.58
C SER A 192 9.33 17.15 -4.51
N ILE A 193 9.75 16.20 -5.35
CA ILE A 193 10.78 16.43 -6.38
C ILE A 193 10.31 17.49 -7.39
N ASN A 194 9.06 17.43 -7.83
CA ASN A 194 8.51 18.43 -8.76
C ASN A 194 8.34 19.82 -8.12
N SER A 195 8.08 19.92 -6.81
CA SER A 195 8.06 21.22 -6.11
C SER A 195 9.46 21.80 -5.91
N LEU A 196 10.47 20.93 -5.78
CA LEU A 196 11.88 21.34 -5.68
C LEU A 196 12.49 21.63 -7.07
N ASN A 197 12.00 20.99 -8.13
CA ASN A 197 12.39 21.16 -9.52
C ASN A 197 11.15 21.23 -10.43
N PRO A 198 10.50 22.39 -10.54
CA PRO A 198 9.34 22.53 -11.41
C PRO A 198 9.73 22.23 -12.86
N PRO A 199 8.91 21.46 -13.60
CA PRO A 199 9.19 21.17 -15.01
C PRO A 199 9.31 22.50 -15.76
N LYS A 200 10.47 22.71 -16.41
CA LYS A 200 10.70 23.88 -17.27
C LYS A 200 9.53 23.98 -18.25
N ALA A 201 8.76 25.06 -18.19
CA ALA A 201 7.69 25.33 -19.13
C ALA A 201 8.28 25.25 -20.54
N GLY A 202 7.96 24.18 -21.26
CA GLY A 202 8.35 24.04 -22.65
C GLY A 202 7.73 25.19 -23.42
N LYS A 203 8.57 26.02 -24.05
CA LYS A 203 8.13 27.04 -25.01
C LYS A 203 7.14 26.39 -25.97
N ILE A 204 5.90 26.85 -25.93
CA ILE A 204 4.92 26.63 -26.99
C ILE A 204 5.48 27.40 -28.18
N ILE A 205 6.04 26.67 -29.14
CA ILE A 205 6.40 27.22 -30.45
C ILE A 205 5.12 27.11 -31.27
N TYR A 206 4.56 28.26 -31.63
CA TYR A 206 3.42 28.42 -32.54
C TYR A 206 3.78 27.95 -33.95
#